data_AF-A0A7X5SAG6-F1
#
_entry.id   AF-A0A7X5SAG6-F1
#
_cell.length_a   1.000
_cell.length_b   1.000
_cell.length_c   1.000
_cell.angle_alpha   90.00
_cell.angle_beta   90.00
_cell.angle_gamma   90.00
#
_symmetry.space_group_name_H-M   'P 1'
#
loop_
_entity.id
_entity.type
_entity.pdbx_description
1 polymer ?
#
loop_
_entity_poly.entity_id
_entity_poly.type
_entity_poly.pdbx_seq_one_letter_code
_entity_poly.pdbx_strand_id
1 'polypeptide(L)'
;FDLASILGRERYGFDPSGSFLDAVRQDPVLSQTKLIAEPWDIGPGGYQVGNFPPGWVEWNDKFRDNVRAFWRGDGGQLAELATRLTGSADLFNHSGRRPTASVNFVTAHDGFTLRDLVSYEGKHNFANGEEGRDGSDHNISANYGVEGDTNDPAIKQLRRQQMRNLLATLLLSQGTPMLLAGDEFGHSQNGNNNAYCQDNELTWIDWTAATKAAAADQAAFVRRLIRIRQRYPLLHRARFFDGKFDEALGLKDLTWLAPDGHEMDEAGWHDPEARALMLRLDGRSPTTGLREIAANVTLLMLINAASTSVSFTLPAMHDEHWRVLVDTARHGGRVVAGGSEWKAPAHSLT
;
A
#
# COMPACT_ATOMS: atom_id res chain seq x y z
N PHE A 1 12.44 -15.41 1.32
CA PHE A 1 12.63 -16.62 0.52
C PHE A 1 12.19 -16.27 -0.87
N ASP A 2 13.16 -16.17 -1.77
CA ASP A 2 12.96 -15.96 -3.20
C ASP A 2 12.30 -17.20 -3.81
N LEU A 3 11.36 -16.99 -4.72
CA LEU A 3 10.53 -17.99 -5.39
C LEU A 3 10.07 -19.12 -4.44
N ALA A 4 9.53 -18.75 -3.28
CA ALA A 4 9.38 -19.63 -2.13
C ALA A 4 8.47 -20.83 -2.38
N SER A 5 7.58 -20.76 -3.37
CA SER A 5 6.69 -21.87 -3.75
C SER A 5 7.48 -23.13 -4.11
N ILE A 6 8.72 -22.99 -4.61
CA ILE A 6 9.58 -24.14 -4.92
C ILE A 6 9.85 -25.02 -3.69
N LEU A 7 9.90 -24.43 -2.50
CA LEU A 7 10.21 -25.12 -1.24
C LEU A 7 9.07 -26.04 -0.78
N GLY A 8 7.84 -25.77 -1.23
CA GLY A 8 6.67 -26.61 -0.97
C GLY A 8 6.33 -27.55 -2.12
N ARG A 9 7.16 -27.64 -3.18
CA ARG A 9 6.86 -28.50 -4.33
C ARG A 9 7.08 -29.97 -4.02
N GLU A 10 6.02 -30.74 -4.20
CA GLU A 10 6.01 -32.19 -4.24
C GLU A 10 5.74 -32.68 -5.67
N ARG A 11 5.73 -34.01 -5.87
CA ARG A 11 5.49 -34.62 -7.20
C ARG A 11 4.17 -34.19 -7.85
N TYR A 12 3.20 -33.72 -7.08
CA TYR A 12 1.86 -33.31 -7.52
C TYR A 12 1.62 -31.80 -7.48
N GLY A 13 2.63 -30.99 -7.18
CA GLY A 13 2.51 -29.53 -7.06
C GLY A 13 2.85 -29.03 -5.67
N PHE A 14 2.46 -27.78 -5.38
CA PHE A 14 2.69 -27.17 -4.08
C PHE A 14 1.83 -27.84 -2.99
N ASP A 15 2.45 -28.21 -1.88
CA ASP A 15 1.78 -28.71 -0.69
C ASP A 15 2.17 -27.85 0.52
N PRO A 16 1.23 -27.12 1.16
CA PRO A 16 1.51 -26.33 2.35
C PRO A 16 1.85 -27.16 3.60
N SER A 17 1.64 -28.48 3.53
CA SER A 17 2.07 -29.47 4.54
C SER A 17 3.18 -30.38 3.99
N GLY A 18 3.91 -29.91 2.97
CA GLY A 18 5.07 -30.61 2.42
C GLY A 18 6.19 -30.77 3.45
N SER A 19 7.02 -31.79 3.24
CA SER A 19 8.03 -32.24 4.22
C SER A 19 8.97 -31.13 4.71
N PHE A 20 9.39 -30.23 3.82
CA PHE A 20 10.23 -29.08 4.16
C PHE A 20 9.50 -28.07 5.06
N LEU A 21 8.27 -27.68 4.69
CA LEU A 21 7.51 -26.66 5.42
C LEU A 21 7.13 -27.14 6.82
N ASP A 22 6.77 -28.41 6.96
CA ASP A 22 6.49 -29.04 8.26
C ASP A 22 7.74 -29.11 9.13
N ALA A 23 8.90 -29.48 8.56
CA ALA A 23 10.17 -29.51 9.27
C ALA A 23 10.57 -28.12 9.80
N VAL A 24 10.42 -27.07 8.98
CA VAL A 24 10.66 -25.68 9.40
C VAL A 24 9.70 -25.25 10.50
N ARG A 25 8.42 -25.63 10.40
CA ARG A 25 7.39 -25.24 11.35
C ARG A 25 7.58 -25.86 12.74
N GLN A 26 8.00 -27.12 12.81
CA GLN A 26 8.21 -27.80 14.09
C GLN A 26 9.57 -27.47 14.73
N ASP A 27 10.53 -26.96 13.96
CA ASP A 27 11.87 -26.73 14.46
C ASP A 27 11.88 -25.65 15.58
N PRO A 28 12.46 -25.94 16.75
CA PRO A 28 12.40 -25.04 17.91
C PRO A 28 13.18 -23.72 17.71
N VAL A 29 14.10 -23.66 16.74
CA VAL A 29 14.86 -22.45 16.42
C VAL A 29 14.18 -21.68 15.31
N LEU A 30 13.89 -22.33 14.18
CA LEU A 30 13.32 -21.67 12.99
C LEU A 30 11.91 -21.15 13.24
N SER A 31 11.09 -21.84 14.05
CA SER A 31 9.73 -21.40 14.42
C SER A 31 9.68 -20.06 15.17
N GLN A 32 10.82 -19.59 15.70
CA GLN A 32 10.93 -18.30 16.40
C GLN A 32 11.43 -17.16 15.50
N THR A 33 11.76 -17.45 14.24
CA THR A 33 12.25 -16.46 13.28
C THR A 33 11.14 -15.89 12.41
N LYS A 34 11.43 -14.79 11.69
CA LYS A 34 10.49 -14.24 10.69
C LYS A 34 10.73 -14.95 9.36
N LEU A 35 9.70 -15.61 8.85
CA LEU A 35 9.72 -16.29 7.56
C LEU A 35 8.89 -15.48 6.56
N ILE A 36 9.55 -14.89 5.57
CA ILE A 36 8.91 -14.06 4.54
C ILE A 36 9.05 -14.76 3.19
N ALA A 37 7.94 -15.12 2.56
CA ALA A 37 7.90 -15.76 1.25
C ALA A 37 7.63 -14.74 0.14
N GLU A 38 8.31 -14.91 -0.99
CA GLU A 38 7.78 -14.57 -2.31
C GLU A 38 6.90 -15.75 -2.74
N PRO A 39 5.56 -15.67 -2.62
CA PRO A 39 4.67 -16.83 -2.66
C PRO A 39 4.31 -17.23 -4.10
N TRP A 40 5.28 -17.21 -4.99
CA TRP A 40 5.13 -17.71 -6.36
C TRP A 40 6.43 -18.35 -6.85
N ASP A 41 6.32 -19.12 -7.93
CA ASP A 41 7.44 -19.50 -8.77
C ASP A 41 6.99 -19.57 -10.24
N ILE A 42 7.94 -19.78 -11.16
CA ILE A 42 7.67 -19.77 -12.61
C ILE A 42 7.03 -21.07 -13.15
N GLY A 43 6.90 -22.11 -12.32
CA GLY A 43 6.36 -23.40 -12.71
C GLY A 43 4.82 -23.45 -12.69
N PRO A 44 4.20 -24.45 -13.36
CA PRO A 44 2.75 -24.64 -13.29
C PRO A 44 2.26 -24.76 -11.84
N GLY A 45 1.17 -24.04 -11.54
CA GLY A 45 0.63 -23.95 -10.18
C GLY A 45 1.55 -23.23 -9.19
N GLY A 46 2.52 -22.44 -9.66
CA GLY A 46 3.49 -21.74 -8.81
C GLY A 46 2.89 -20.62 -7.97
N TYR A 47 1.80 -19.98 -8.41
CA TYR A 47 1.16 -18.87 -7.68
C TYR A 47 0.41 -19.36 -6.44
N GLN A 48 0.93 -19.02 -5.26
CA GLN A 48 0.52 -19.54 -3.95
C GLN A 48 0.27 -18.45 -2.90
N VAL A 49 -0.02 -17.21 -3.33
CA VAL A 49 -0.37 -16.11 -2.43
C VAL A 49 -1.53 -16.53 -1.51
N GLY A 50 -1.31 -16.46 -0.21
CA GLY A 50 -2.26 -16.85 0.84
C GLY A 50 -2.16 -18.32 1.26
N ASN A 51 -1.51 -19.18 0.47
CA ASN A 51 -1.49 -20.62 0.71
C ASN A 51 -0.33 -21.11 1.59
N PHE A 52 0.61 -20.25 1.98
CA PHE A 52 1.67 -20.66 2.90
C PHE A 52 1.12 -20.95 4.32
N PRO A 53 1.72 -21.91 5.05
CA PRO A 53 1.24 -22.29 6.37
C PRO A 53 1.40 -21.17 7.40
N PRO A 54 0.60 -21.18 8.49
CA PRO A 54 0.76 -20.22 9.59
C PRO A 54 2.19 -20.16 10.12
N GLY A 55 2.68 -18.94 10.38
CA GLY A 55 4.08 -18.65 10.72
C GLY A 55 4.82 -17.94 9.60
N TRP A 56 4.39 -18.15 8.35
CA TRP A 56 4.88 -17.42 7.19
C TRP A 56 4.08 -16.13 6.95
N VAL A 57 4.79 -15.09 6.53
CA VAL A 57 4.22 -13.88 5.94
C VAL A 57 4.64 -13.80 4.48
N GLU A 58 3.85 -13.14 3.65
CA GLU A 58 3.95 -13.26 2.19
C GLU A 58 3.95 -11.89 1.54
N TRP A 59 4.80 -11.72 0.53
CA TRP A 59 4.72 -10.58 -0.38
C TRP A 59 3.36 -10.55 -1.06
N ASN A 60 2.68 -9.40 -0.99
CA ASN A 60 1.34 -9.22 -1.54
C ASN A 60 1.40 -8.43 -2.85
N ASP A 61 1.55 -9.14 -3.97
CA ASP A 61 1.55 -8.54 -5.31
C ASP A 61 0.18 -7.98 -5.71
N LYS A 62 -0.92 -8.53 -5.19
CA LYS A 62 -2.27 -7.95 -5.38
C LYS A 62 -2.39 -6.57 -4.74
N PHE A 63 -1.78 -6.34 -3.58
CA PHE A 63 -1.67 -5.00 -3.00
C PHE A 63 -0.89 -4.08 -3.94
N ARG A 64 0.30 -4.52 -4.38
CA ARG A 64 1.16 -3.75 -5.29
C ARG A 64 0.39 -3.31 -6.54
N ASP A 65 -0.24 -4.25 -7.22
CA ASP A 65 -0.84 -4.02 -8.53
C ASP A 65 -2.10 -3.15 -8.45
N ASN A 66 -2.97 -3.43 -7.48
CA ASN A 66 -4.19 -2.63 -7.30
C ASN A 66 -3.87 -1.19 -6.83
N VAL A 67 -2.93 -1.00 -5.90
CA VAL A 67 -2.56 0.35 -5.45
C VAL A 67 -1.94 1.16 -6.59
N ARG A 68 -1.09 0.53 -7.42
CA ARG A 68 -0.56 1.16 -8.64
C ARG A 68 -1.69 1.53 -9.62
N ALA A 69 -2.59 0.60 -9.92
CA ALA A 69 -3.68 0.80 -10.87
C ALA A 69 -4.64 1.91 -10.39
N PHE A 70 -5.01 1.91 -9.12
CA PHE A 70 -5.89 2.90 -8.52
C PHE A 70 -5.33 4.32 -8.66
N TRP A 71 -4.05 4.53 -8.31
CA TRP A 71 -3.42 5.86 -8.39
C TRP A 71 -3.03 6.28 -9.80
N ARG A 72 -2.83 5.33 -10.72
CA ARG A 72 -2.74 5.60 -12.15
C ARG A 72 -4.07 6.13 -12.72
N GLY A 73 -5.18 5.77 -12.09
CA GLY A 73 -6.53 6.23 -12.45
C GLY A 73 -7.40 5.18 -13.13
N ASP A 74 -7.00 3.91 -13.09
CA ASP A 74 -7.69 2.80 -13.74
C ASP A 74 -9.11 2.58 -13.18
N GLY A 75 -10.00 2.10 -14.06
CA GLY A 75 -11.40 1.75 -13.75
C GLY A 75 -11.57 0.60 -12.77
N GLY A 76 -12.64 0.66 -11.96
CA GLY A 76 -13.11 -0.47 -11.15
C GLY A 76 -12.19 -0.91 -10.02
N GLN A 77 -11.25 -0.07 -9.58
CA GLN A 77 -10.24 -0.43 -8.57
C GLN A 77 -10.70 -0.27 -7.11
N LEU A 78 -11.87 0.34 -6.89
CA LEU A 78 -12.30 0.85 -5.58
C LEU A 78 -12.53 -0.26 -4.54
N ALA A 79 -13.31 -1.29 -4.89
CA ALA A 79 -13.59 -2.42 -4.00
C ALA A 79 -12.33 -3.24 -3.65
N GLU A 80 -11.48 -3.47 -4.64
CA GLU A 80 -10.20 -4.17 -4.41
C GLU A 80 -9.28 -3.33 -3.51
N LEU A 81 -9.21 -2.01 -3.72
CA LEU A 81 -8.45 -1.10 -2.86
C LEU A 81 -8.91 -1.16 -1.41
N ALA A 82 -10.22 -1.14 -1.16
CA ALA A 82 -10.75 -1.28 0.20
C ALA A 82 -10.28 -2.57 0.88
N THR A 83 -10.27 -3.68 0.12
CA THR A 83 -9.78 -4.97 0.60
C THR A 83 -8.27 -4.94 0.86
N ARG A 84 -7.49 -4.30 -0.01
CA ARG A 84 -6.03 -4.14 0.15
C ARG A 84 -5.67 -3.27 1.37
N LEU A 85 -6.37 -2.15 1.55
CA LEU A 85 -6.17 -1.21 2.67
C LEU A 85 -6.45 -1.86 4.04
N THR A 86 -7.35 -2.84 4.09
CA THR A 86 -7.79 -3.52 5.32
C THR A 86 -7.08 -4.84 5.59
N GLY A 87 -5.97 -5.09 4.89
CA GLY A 87 -5.03 -6.18 5.19
C GLY A 87 -5.24 -7.44 4.37
N SER A 88 -6.01 -7.36 3.27
CA SER A 88 -6.25 -8.46 2.34
C SER A 88 -6.82 -9.71 3.03
N ALA A 89 -7.90 -9.51 3.78
CA ALA A 89 -8.57 -10.59 4.52
C ALA A 89 -9.06 -11.73 3.60
N ASP A 90 -9.41 -11.42 2.35
CA ASP A 90 -9.74 -12.38 1.30
C ASP A 90 -8.62 -13.39 1.02
N LEU A 91 -7.36 -12.97 1.18
CA LEU A 91 -6.18 -13.82 0.97
C LEU A 91 -5.69 -14.46 2.27
N PHE A 92 -5.79 -13.75 3.40
CA PHE A 92 -5.05 -14.10 4.62
C PHE A 92 -5.92 -14.39 5.84
N ASN A 93 -7.24 -14.16 5.82
CA ASN A 93 -8.10 -14.39 6.99
C ASN A 93 -8.59 -15.84 7.08
N HIS A 94 -7.65 -16.77 7.16
CA HIS A 94 -7.92 -18.19 7.40
C HIS A 94 -6.80 -18.80 8.24
N SER A 95 -7.02 -20.01 8.77
CA SER A 95 -6.00 -20.80 9.48
C SER A 95 -5.32 -20.06 10.65
N GLY A 96 -6.01 -19.10 11.29
CA GLY A 96 -5.49 -18.31 12.42
C GLY A 96 -4.46 -17.25 12.04
N ARG A 97 -4.27 -16.96 10.74
CA ARG A 97 -3.40 -15.90 10.26
C ARG A 97 -3.98 -14.51 10.60
N ARG A 98 -3.11 -13.50 10.55
CA ARG A 98 -3.39 -12.13 10.99
C ARG A 98 -3.13 -11.16 9.83
N PRO A 99 -3.58 -9.89 9.89
CA PRO A 99 -3.26 -8.90 8.86
C PRO A 99 -1.75 -8.80 8.56
N THR A 100 -0.90 -9.02 9.58
CA THR A 100 0.56 -9.03 9.44
C THR A 100 1.11 -10.13 8.53
N ALA A 101 0.31 -11.13 8.18
CA ALA A 101 0.65 -12.12 7.16
C ALA A 101 0.85 -11.51 5.77
N SER A 102 0.25 -10.34 5.53
CA SER A 102 0.45 -9.57 4.32
C SER A 102 1.65 -8.65 4.45
N VAL A 103 2.66 -8.82 3.58
CA VAL A 103 3.72 -7.86 3.35
C VAL A 103 3.31 -6.99 2.16
N ASN A 104 2.79 -5.81 2.47
CA ASN A 104 2.38 -4.84 1.47
C ASN A 104 3.58 -4.09 0.94
N PHE A 105 3.63 -3.89 -0.37
CA PHE A 105 4.67 -3.11 -1.02
C PHE A 105 4.11 -2.48 -2.29
N VAL A 106 4.62 -1.30 -2.66
CA VAL A 106 4.32 -0.68 -3.96
C VAL A 106 5.47 -0.91 -4.93
N THR A 107 6.69 -1.06 -4.43
CA THR A 107 7.94 -1.17 -5.18
C THR A 107 8.86 -2.14 -4.46
N ALA A 108 9.69 -2.81 -5.23
CA ALA A 108 10.69 -3.77 -4.75
C ALA A 108 11.93 -3.65 -5.65
N HIS A 109 12.92 -4.50 -5.44
CA HIS A 109 14.06 -4.58 -6.35
C HIS A 109 13.65 -5.04 -7.76
N ASP A 110 12.60 -5.85 -7.86
CA ASP A 110 11.96 -6.19 -9.14
C ASP A 110 11.02 -5.08 -9.60
N GLY A 111 11.20 -4.66 -10.85
CA GLY A 111 10.42 -3.60 -11.47
C GLY A 111 10.99 -2.20 -11.21
N PHE A 112 10.14 -1.20 -11.37
CA PHE A 112 10.54 0.20 -11.16
C PHE A 112 10.73 0.57 -9.67
N THR A 113 11.66 1.50 -9.44
CA THR A 113 11.67 2.36 -8.26
C THR A 113 10.41 3.22 -8.19
N LEU A 114 10.11 3.84 -7.04
CA LEU A 114 8.91 4.68 -6.91
C LEU A 114 8.97 5.92 -7.80
N ARG A 115 10.16 6.50 -8.00
CA ARG A 115 10.33 7.64 -8.91
C ARG A 115 10.11 7.22 -10.36
N ASP A 116 10.60 6.03 -10.75
CA ASP A 116 10.48 5.56 -12.12
C ASP A 116 9.07 5.12 -12.45
N LEU A 117 8.36 4.53 -11.48
CA LEU A 117 6.94 4.17 -11.59
C LEU A 117 6.05 5.36 -11.98
N VAL A 118 6.42 6.58 -11.56
CA VAL A 118 5.72 7.82 -11.92
C VAL A 118 6.40 8.62 -13.03
N SER A 119 7.47 8.09 -13.65
CA SER A 119 8.25 8.81 -14.67
C SER A 119 8.36 8.09 -16.00
N TYR A 120 8.08 6.79 -16.06
CA TYR A 120 8.25 5.96 -17.25
C TYR A 120 7.00 5.13 -17.54
N GLU A 121 6.64 5.04 -18.82
CA GLU A 121 5.57 4.19 -19.32
C GLU A 121 6.11 2.86 -19.86
N GLY A 122 7.30 2.89 -20.49
CA GLY A 122 8.02 1.70 -20.95
C GLY A 122 9.26 1.40 -20.10
N LYS A 123 9.77 0.17 -20.19
CA LYS A 123 11.06 -0.22 -19.57
C LYS A 123 12.24 0.18 -20.48
N HIS A 124 13.34 0.61 -19.88
CA HIS A 124 14.57 1.10 -20.55
C HIS A 124 15.76 0.24 -20.13
N ASN A 125 15.67 -1.06 -20.39
CA ASN A 125 16.63 -2.08 -19.91
C ASN A 125 17.83 -2.28 -20.86
N PHE A 126 18.08 -1.36 -21.80
CA PHE A 126 19.13 -1.51 -22.82
C PHE A 126 20.54 -1.69 -22.22
N ALA A 127 20.79 -1.11 -21.04
CA ALA A 127 22.05 -1.28 -20.32
C ALA A 127 22.34 -2.75 -19.94
N ASN A 128 21.33 -3.61 -19.90
CA ASN A 128 21.46 -5.02 -19.53
C ASN A 128 22.01 -5.90 -20.67
N GLY A 129 22.07 -5.37 -21.91
CA GLY A 129 22.64 -6.10 -23.06
C GLY A 129 21.68 -7.12 -23.70
N GLU A 130 20.41 -7.14 -23.31
CA GLU A 130 19.39 -8.06 -23.82
C GLU A 130 18.41 -7.39 -24.81
N GLU A 131 18.82 -6.26 -25.40
CA GLU A 131 18.04 -5.45 -26.36
C GLU A 131 16.66 -5.04 -25.81
N GLY A 132 16.54 -4.87 -24.49
CA GLY A 132 15.30 -4.49 -23.81
C GLY A 132 14.26 -5.59 -23.71
N ARG A 133 14.61 -6.86 -23.95
CA ARG A 133 13.68 -8.00 -23.83
C ARG A 133 13.38 -8.39 -22.39
N ASP A 134 14.36 -8.23 -21.50
CA ASP A 134 14.29 -8.63 -20.10
C ASP A 134 13.41 -7.69 -19.26
N GLY A 135 12.99 -8.14 -18.08
CA GLY A 135 12.10 -7.40 -17.17
C GLY A 135 10.61 -7.46 -17.57
N SER A 136 9.74 -7.06 -16.64
CA SER A 136 8.28 -7.10 -16.84
C SER A 136 7.80 -5.98 -17.78
N ASP A 137 6.86 -6.29 -18.67
CA ASP A 137 6.15 -5.28 -19.45
C ASP A 137 4.91 -4.75 -18.70
N HIS A 138 4.47 -5.44 -17.65
CA HIS A 138 3.30 -5.06 -16.85
C HIS A 138 3.70 -4.30 -15.59
N ASN A 139 4.06 -3.02 -15.75
CA ASN A 139 4.56 -2.19 -14.65
C ASN A 139 3.47 -1.43 -13.88
N ILE A 140 2.32 -1.19 -14.55
CA ILE A 140 1.23 -0.34 -14.02
C ILE A 140 1.77 1.05 -13.62
N SER A 141 2.60 1.62 -14.50
CA SER A 141 3.24 2.92 -14.33
C SER A 141 2.57 3.99 -15.19
N ALA A 142 2.93 5.26 -14.94
CA ALA A 142 2.54 6.39 -15.79
C ALA A 142 3.60 7.48 -15.74
N ASN A 143 3.97 8.04 -16.90
CA ASN A 143 4.96 9.13 -17.00
C ASN A 143 4.33 10.53 -16.81
N TYR A 144 3.00 10.62 -16.80
CA TYR A 144 2.23 11.87 -16.71
C TYR A 144 2.58 12.91 -17.80
N GLY A 145 2.93 12.44 -19.00
CA GLY A 145 3.04 13.23 -20.22
C GLY A 145 4.45 13.35 -20.81
N VAL A 146 5.51 13.05 -20.05
CA VAL A 146 6.90 13.09 -20.54
C VAL A 146 7.65 11.86 -20.08
N GLU A 147 8.18 11.05 -20.98
CA GLU A 147 8.98 9.89 -20.59
C GLU A 147 10.32 10.32 -19.93
N GLY A 148 10.60 9.82 -18.73
CA GLY A 148 11.82 10.11 -17.98
C GLY A 148 11.89 11.52 -17.40
N ASP A 149 13.10 12.06 -17.28
CA ASP A 149 13.35 13.36 -16.66
C ASP A 149 12.75 14.52 -17.47
N THR A 150 12.18 15.50 -16.76
CA THR A 150 11.54 16.68 -17.35
C THR A 150 11.93 17.94 -16.59
N ASN A 151 11.70 19.11 -17.19
CA ASN A 151 11.78 20.41 -16.52
C ASN A 151 10.41 21.07 -16.31
N ASP A 152 9.34 20.44 -16.77
CA ASP A 152 7.98 20.94 -16.55
C ASP A 152 7.64 20.90 -15.04
N PRO A 153 7.40 22.06 -14.41
CA PRO A 153 7.10 22.14 -12.98
C PRO A 153 5.76 21.47 -12.61
N ALA A 154 4.77 21.47 -13.51
CA ALA A 154 3.47 20.85 -13.26
C ALA A 154 3.61 19.31 -13.23
N ILE A 155 4.36 18.73 -14.16
CA ILE A 155 4.64 17.28 -14.16
C ILE A 155 5.45 16.89 -12.93
N LYS A 156 6.51 17.65 -12.58
CA LYS A 156 7.29 17.39 -11.36
C LYS A 156 6.44 17.41 -10.09
N GLN A 157 5.50 18.35 -9.99
CA GLN A 157 4.59 18.45 -8.86
C GLN A 157 3.63 17.26 -8.80
N LEU A 158 3.01 16.91 -9.92
CA LEU A 158 2.10 15.76 -10.02
C LEU A 158 2.81 14.45 -9.66
N ARG A 159 4.01 14.21 -10.19
CA ARG A 159 4.81 13.02 -9.86
C ARG A 159 5.15 12.95 -8.38
N ARG A 160 5.59 14.06 -7.77
CA ARG A 160 5.86 14.11 -6.33
C ARG A 160 4.59 13.77 -5.52
N GLN A 161 3.45 14.31 -5.92
CA GLN A 161 2.17 14.04 -5.28
C GLN A 161 1.79 12.56 -5.41
N GLN A 162 1.98 11.95 -6.58
CA GLN A 162 1.72 10.53 -6.82
C GLN A 162 2.64 9.60 -6.02
N MET A 163 3.94 9.91 -5.93
CA MET A 163 4.85 9.20 -5.02
C MET A 163 4.34 9.27 -3.58
N ARG A 164 3.86 10.43 -3.13
CA ARG A 164 3.31 10.61 -1.77
C ARG A 164 2.00 9.85 -1.57
N ASN A 165 1.12 9.80 -2.57
CA ASN A 165 -0.11 9.00 -2.54
C ASN A 165 0.18 7.52 -2.34
N LEU A 166 1.11 6.98 -3.13
CA LEU A 166 1.54 5.59 -3.06
C LEU A 166 2.18 5.27 -1.70
N LEU A 167 3.08 6.13 -1.21
CA LEU A 167 3.71 5.97 0.12
C LEU A 167 2.73 6.09 1.28
N ALA A 168 1.77 7.02 1.20
CA ALA A 168 0.73 7.19 2.21
C ALA A 168 -0.19 5.97 2.23
N THR A 169 -0.62 5.49 1.06
CA THR A 169 -1.43 4.27 0.94
C THR A 169 -0.69 3.08 1.57
N LEU A 170 0.58 2.87 1.21
CA LEU A 170 1.43 1.81 1.77
C LEU A 170 1.54 1.88 3.30
N LEU A 171 1.96 3.04 3.84
CA LEU A 171 2.28 3.18 5.26
C LEU A 171 1.05 3.32 6.17
N LEU A 172 -0.12 3.62 5.62
CA LEU A 172 -1.38 3.75 6.36
C LEU A 172 -2.32 2.54 6.20
N SER A 173 -1.99 1.58 5.34
CA SER A 173 -2.74 0.32 5.21
C SER A 173 -2.49 -0.65 6.38
N GLN A 174 -3.45 -1.54 6.66
CA GLN A 174 -3.19 -2.70 7.52
C GLN A 174 -2.20 -3.66 6.88
N GLY A 175 -1.49 -4.42 7.71
CA GLY A 175 -0.45 -5.36 7.28
C GLY A 175 0.95 -4.86 7.60
N THR A 176 1.95 -5.45 6.97
CA THR A 176 3.37 -5.12 7.16
C THR A 176 3.87 -4.34 5.95
N PRO A 177 4.08 -3.01 6.03
CA PRO A 177 4.59 -2.25 4.89
C PRO A 177 6.09 -2.51 4.69
N MET A 178 6.48 -2.78 3.44
CA MET A 178 7.86 -2.88 2.99
C MET A 178 8.19 -1.68 2.09
N LEU A 179 9.22 -0.94 2.47
CA LEU A 179 9.72 0.21 1.72
C LEU A 179 11.01 -0.17 0.99
N LEU A 180 11.08 0.06 -0.33
CA LEU A 180 12.31 -0.09 -1.09
C LEU A 180 13.27 1.05 -0.73
N ALA A 181 14.52 0.69 -0.41
CA ALA A 181 15.55 1.67 -0.08
C ALA A 181 15.78 2.63 -1.26
N GLY A 182 15.72 3.93 -0.98
CA GLY A 182 15.88 4.98 -1.98
C GLY A 182 14.58 5.68 -2.37
N ASP A 183 13.44 5.03 -2.20
CA ASP A 183 12.14 5.62 -2.51
C ASP A 183 11.79 6.78 -1.58
N GLU A 184 12.36 6.82 -0.37
CA GLU A 184 12.15 7.91 0.57
C GLU A 184 12.74 9.24 0.12
N PHE A 185 13.66 9.25 -0.84
CA PHE A 185 14.24 10.47 -1.42
C PHE A 185 14.16 10.53 -2.96
N GLY A 186 13.55 9.53 -3.60
CA GLY A 186 13.35 9.50 -5.06
C GLY A 186 14.56 9.00 -5.84
N HIS A 187 15.17 7.91 -5.38
CA HIS A 187 16.10 7.12 -6.19
C HIS A 187 15.45 6.68 -7.51
N SER A 188 16.25 6.59 -8.56
CA SER A 188 15.84 6.23 -9.91
C SER A 188 16.92 5.36 -10.53
N GLN A 189 16.47 4.36 -11.28
CA GLN A 189 17.27 3.50 -12.15
C GLN A 189 17.09 3.92 -13.62
N ASN A 190 16.74 5.18 -13.87
CA ASN A 190 16.51 5.77 -15.20
C ASN A 190 15.57 4.95 -16.10
N GLY A 191 14.52 4.36 -15.51
CA GLY A 191 13.57 3.54 -16.25
C GLY A 191 14.06 2.12 -16.54
N ASN A 192 15.20 1.68 -16.01
CA ASN A 192 15.51 0.27 -15.95
C ASN A 192 14.65 -0.38 -14.87
N ASN A 193 13.85 -1.39 -15.22
CA ASN A 193 12.96 -2.08 -14.28
C ASN A 193 13.45 -3.50 -13.92
N ASN A 194 14.68 -3.82 -14.32
CA ASN A 194 15.31 -5.11 -14.11
C ASN A 194 16.83 -4.93 -13.99
N ALA A 195 17.27 -4.07 -13.09
CA ALA A 195 18.69 -3.68 -12.97
C ALA A 195 19.57 -4.75 -12.29
N TYR A 196 19.24 -6.04 -12.46
CA TYR A 196 19.85 -7.17 -11.75
C TYR A 196 21.36 -7.31 -12.02
N CYS A 197 21.82 -6.92 -13.21
CA CYS A 197 23.21 -7.01 -13.64
C CYS A 197 23.97 -5.67 -13.60
N GLN A 198 23.38 -4.64 -12.97
CA GLN A 198 23.93 -3.28 -12.95
C GLN A 198 24.56 -2.98 -11.58
N ASP A 199 25.86 -3.19 -11.45
CA ASP A 199 26.65 -2.71 -10.30
C ASP A 199 27.37 -1.41 -10.65
N ASN A 200 26.61 -0.31 -10.70
CA ASN A 200 27.08 1.02 -11.10
C ASN A 200 26.10 2.12 -10.63
N GLU A 201 26.32 3.36 -11.05
CA GLU A 201 25.53 4.54 -10.70
C GLU A 201 24.04 4.43 -11.03
N LEU A 202 23.63 3.48 -11.89
CA LEU A 202 22.22 3.22 -12.14
C LEU A 202 21.50 2.67 -10.90
N THR A 203 22.17 1.84 -10.09
CA THR A 203 21.58 1.16 -8.93
C THR A 203 22.10 1.68 -7.60
N TRP A 204 23.28 2.32 -7.59
CA TRP A 204 23.84 2.87 -6.36
C TRP A 204 22.98 4.01 -5.81
N ILE A 205 22.82 4.02 -4.48
CA ILE A 205 22.16 5.12 -3.79
C ILE A 205 23.04 6.38 -3.85
N ASP A 206 22.62 7.37 -4.63
CA ASP A 206 23.24 8.70 -4.66
C ASP A 206 22.84 9.52 -3.41
N TRP A 207 23.66 9.41 -2.36
CA TRP A 207 23.50 10.18 -1.13
C TRP A 207 23.65 11.69 -1.34
N THR A 208 24.40 12.13 -2.37
CA THR A 208 24.53 13.56 -2.68
C THR A 208 23.21 14.09 -3.21
N ALA A 209 22.56 13.37 -4.13
CA ALA A 209 21.21 13.71 -4.58
C ALA A 209 20.18 13.65 -3.44
N ALA A 210 20.31 12.70 -2.51
CA ALA A 210 19.41 12.58 -1.37
C ALA A 210 19.43 13.81 -0.43
N THR A 211 20.50 14.60 -0.42
CA THR A 211 20.59 15.85 0.38
C THR A 211 19.91 17.06 -0.27
N LYS A 212 19.55 16.98 -1.56
CA LYS A 212 18.88 18.09 -2.25
C LYS A 212 17.52 18.37 -1.62
N ALA A 213 17.08 19.64 -1.65
CA ALA A 213 15.88 20.08 -0.94
C ALA A 213 14.61 19.25 -1.23
N ALA A 214 14.38 18.87 -2.49
CA ALA A 214 13.21 18.07 -2.87
C ALA A 214 13.27 16.63 -2.31
N ALA A 215 14.45 16.01 -2.33
CA ALA A 215 14.70 14.69 -1.76
C ALA A 215 14.55 14.70 -0.24
N ALA A 216 15.10 15.72 0.43
CA ALA A 216 14.97 15.90 1.87
C ALA A 216 13.51 16.12 2.31
N ASP A 217 12.72 16.86 1.54
CA ASP A 217 11.28 17.07 1.76
C ASP A 217 10.47 15.77 1.61
N GLN A 218 10.78 14.95 0.60
CA GLN A 218 10.19 13.62 0.46
C GLN A 218 10.54 12.72 1.66
N ALA A 219 11.80 12.72 2.10
CA ALA A 219 12.22 11.91 3.24
C ALA A 219 11.56 12.37 4.54
N ALA A 220 11.36 13.69 4.71
CA ALA A 220 10.60 14.24 5.82
C ALA A 220 9.13 13.78 5.81
N PHE A 221 8.52 13.71 4.63
CA PHE A 221 7.16 13.19 4.45
C PHE A 221 7.08 11.70 4.85
N VAL A 222 8.00 10.85 4.39
CA VAL A 222 8.05 9.42 4.77
C VAL A 222 8.24 9.26 6.28
N ARG A 223 9.15 10.02 6.90
CA ARG A 223 9.34 10.02 8.36
C ARG A 223 8.06 10.41 9.10
N ARG A 224 7.28 11.36 8.58
CA ARG A 224 5.99 11.75 9.15
C ARG A 224 4.98 10.60 9.09
N LEU A 225 4.86 9.91 7.95
CA LEU A 225 3.99 8.74 7.81
C LEU A 225 4.35 7.62 8.78
N ILE A 226 5.65 7.30 8.91
CA ILE A 226 6.12 6.29 9.86
C ILE A 226 5.75 6.66 11.30
N ARG A 227 5.94 7.92 11.69
CA ARG A 227 5.55 8.42 13.02
C ARG A 227 4.04 8.34 13.25
N ILE A 228 3.23 8.65 12.24
CA ILE A 228 1.76 8.50 12.30
C ILE A 228 1.41 7.03 12.52
N ARG A 229 1.94 6.12 11.70
CA ARG A 229 1.71 4.68 11.83
C ARG A 229 2.05 4.19 13.24
N GLN A 230 3.24 4.50 13.74
CA GLN A 230 3.69 4.07 15.08
C GLN A 230 2.86 4.66 16.23
N ARG A 231 2.33 5.88 16.04
CA ARG A 231 1.54 6.57 17.06
C ARG A 231 0.11 6.01 17.17
N TYR A 232 -0.46 5.51 16.08
CA TYR A 232 -1.86 5.10 16.02
C TYR A 232 -2.01 3.60 15.76
N PRO A 233 -2.25 2.79 16.81
CA PRO A 233 -2.46 1.34 16.69
C PRO A 233 -3.56 0.91 15.74
N LEU A 234 -4.53 1.79 15.46
CA LEU A 234 -5.56 1.62 14.45
C LEU A 234 -5.00 1.28 13.06
N LEU A 235 -3.78 1.69 12.72
CA LEU A 235 -3.14 1.47 11.42
C LEU A 235 -2.35 0.15 11.34
N HIS A 236 -2.21 -0.55 12.47
CA HIS A 236 -1.43 -1.80 12.54
C HIS A 236 -2.07 -2.79 13.53
N ARG A 237 -3.37 -3.06 13.37
CA ARG A 237 -4.13 -3.98 14.23
C ARG A 237 -3.61 -5.41 14.09
N ALA A 238 -3.71 -6.16 15.20
CA ALA A 238 -3.37 -7.58 15.22
C ALA A 238 -4.46 -8.49 14.65
N ARG A 239 -5.68 -7.96 14.44
CA ARG A 239 -6.86 -8.68 13.93
C ARG A 239 -7.42 -7.93 12.73
N PHE A 240 -8.05 -8.68 11.83
CA PHE A 240 -8.80 -8.11 10.71
C PHE A 240 -9.98 -7.29 11.22
N PHE A 241 -10.38 -6.31 10.43
CA PHE A 241 -11.64 -5.63 10.64
C PHE A 241 -12.81 -6.55 10.27
N ASP A 242 -13.93 -6.45 10.98
CA ASP A 242 -15.16 -7.17 10.62
C ASP A 242 -16.18 -6.29 9.89
N GLY A 243 -16.11 -4.96 10.04
CA GLY A 243 -17.04 -4.00 9.46
C GLY A 243 -18.49 -4.14 9.97
N LYS A 244 -18.71 -5.00 10.97
CA LYS A 244 -20.04 -5.31 11.50
C LYS A 244 -20.36 -4.38 12.66
N PHE A 245 -21.65 -4.10 12.82
CA PHE A 245 -22.10 -3.33 13.97
C PHE A 245 -22.08 -4.23 15.21
N ASP A 246 -21.29 -3.84 16.21
CA ASP A 246 -21.29 -4.49 17.52
C ASP A 246 -22.40 -3.86 18.37
N GLU A 247 -23.49 -4.60 18.61
CA GLU A 247 -24.63 -4.13 19.42
C GLU A 247 -24.25 -3.79 20.86
N ALA A 248 -23.27 -4.49 21.43
CA ALA A 248 -22.86 -4.27 22.81
C ALA A 248 -22.04 -2.98 22.97
N LEU A 249 -21.31 -2.58 21.93
CA LEU A 249 -20.49 -1.36 21.91
C LEU A 249 -21.15 -0.20 21.16
N GLY A 250 -22.20 -0.47 20.39
CA GLY A 250 -22.93 0.53 19.61
C GLY A 250 -22.11 1.14 18.46
N LEU A 251 -21.15 0.41 17.90
CA LEU A 251 -20.22 0.94 16.88
C LEU A 251 -19.76 -0.13 15.87
N LYS A 252 -19.26 0.32 14.72
CA LYS A 252 -18.48 -0.49 13.75
C LYS A 252 -17.00 -0.19 13.92
N ASP A 253 -16.15 -1.18 13.67
CA ASP A 253 -14.70 -1.00 13.78
C ASP A 253 -14.10 -0.23 12.58
N LEU A 254 -14.70 -0.35 11.40
CA LEU A 254 -14.50 0.53 10.26
C LEU A 254 -15.83 0.92 9.59
N THR A 255 -15.79 1.99 8.80
CA THR A 255 -16.90 2.36 7.91
C THR A 255 -16.32 2.96 6.63
N TRP A 256 -16.78 2.47 5.49
CA TRP A 256 -16.47 3.02 4.18
C TRP A 256 -17.55 4.00 3.77
N LEU A 257 -17.18 5.22 3.37
CA LEU A 257 -18.14 6.26 3.02
C LEU A 257 -17.88 6.77 1.61
N ALA A 258 -18.96 7.06 0.90
CA ALA A 258 -18.92 7.82 -0.34
C ALA A 258 -18.54 9.29 -0.05
N PRO A 259 -18.11 10.07 -1.06
CA PRO A 259 -17.71 11.46 -0.85
C PRO A 259 -18.76 12.35 -0.17
N ASP A 260 -20.04 12.12 -0.43
CA ASP A 260 -21.14 12.88 0.20
C ASP A 260 -21.45 12.48 1.66
N GLY A 261 -20.75 11.47 2.20
CA GLY A 261 -20.81 11.05 3.60
C GLY A 261 -21.73 9.85 3.91
N HIS A 262 -22.46 9.30 2.93
CA HIS A 262 -23.23 8.06 3.16
C HIS A 262 -22.32 6.83 3.16
N GLU A 263 -22.73 5.76 3.86
CA GLU A 263 -22.01 4.49 3.85
C GLU A 263 -22.10 3.83 2.47
N MET A 264 -20.95 3.38 1.93
CA MET A 264 -20.87 2.79 0.60
C MET A 264 -21.84 1.61 0.43
N ASP A 265 -22.66 1.66 -0.62
CA ASP A 265 -23.55 0.58 -1.02
C ASP A 265 -22.96 -0.27 -2.17
N GLU A 266 -23.64 -1.36 -2.52
CA GLU A 266 -23.20 -2.27 -3.60
C GLU A 266 -23.00 -1.56 -4.94
N ALA A 267 -23.86 -0.60 -5.28
CA ALA A 267 -23.74 0.15 -6.53
C ALA A 267 -22.48 1.03 -6.52
N GLY A 268 -22.20 1.73 -5.42
CA GLY A 268 -20.99 2.53 -5.27
C GLY A 268 -19.71 1.71 -5.31
N TRP A 269 -19.70 0.50 -4.76
CA TRP A 269 -18.53 -0.40 -4.81
C TRP A 269 -18.18 -0.86 -6.22
N HIS A 270 -19.20 -1.00 -7.07
CA HIS A 270 -19.08 -1.54 -8.42
C HIS A 270 -19.16 -0.48 -9.52
N ASP A 271 -19.19 0.81 -9.18
CA ASP A 271 -19.10 1.89 -10.15
C ASP A 271 -17.68 1.94 -10.78
N PRO A 272 -17.55 1.65 -12.09
CA PRO A 272 -16.26 1.65 -12.76
C PRO A 272 -15.61 3.03 -12.85
N GLU A 273 -16.36 4.13 -12.65
CA GLU A 273 -15.88 5.52 -12.72
C GLU A 273 -15.57 6.11 -11.33
N ALA A 274 -15.96 5.43 -10.26
CA ALA A 274 -15.67 5.90 -8.90
C ALA A 274 -14.16 5.86 -8.62
N ARG A 275 -13.62 7.00 -8.16
CA ARG A 275 -12.19 7.20 -7.85
C ARG A 275 -11.96 7.82 -6.47
N ALA A 276 -13.02 7.96 -5.67
CA ALA A 276 -12.97 8.67 -4.41
C ALA A 276 -13.81 7.98 -3.34
N LEU A 277 -13.27 7.89 -2.13
CA LEU A 277 -13.94 7.29 -0.98
C LEU A 277 -13.34 7.83 0.33
N MET A 278 -14.01 7.56 1.45
CA MET A 278 -13.45 7.74 2.78
C MET A 278 -13.42 6.42 3.56
N LEU A 279 -12.38 6.26 4.38
CA LEU A 279 -12.27 5.20 5.38
C LEU A 279 -12.28 5.81 6.77
N ARG A 280 -13.30 5.50 7.57
CA ARG A 280 -13.35 5.83 8.99
C ARG A 280 -12.96 4.62 9.83
N LEU A 281 -11.96 4.76 10.70
CA LEU A 281 -11.52 3.75 11.66
C LEU A 281 -11.87 4.22 13.08
N ASP A 282 -12.65 3.42 13.80
CA ASP A 282 -13.10 3.75 15.16
C ASP A 282 -12.21 3.09 16.21
N GLY A 283 -11.42 3.89 16.93
CA GLY A 283 -10.50 3.40 17.95
C GLY A 283 -11.17 2.86 19.21
N ARG A 284 -12.47 3.09 19.38
CA ARG A 284 -13.22 2.55 20.51
C ARG A 284 -13.49 1.05 20.35
N SER A 285 -13.41 0.55 19.11
CA SER A 285 -13.48 -0.88 18.84
C SER A 285 -12.31 -1.63 19.49
N PRO A 286 -12.55 -2.79 20.12
CA PRO A 286 -11.52 -3.60 20.72
C PRO A 286 -10.41 -3.97 19.73
N THR A 287 -9.17 -3.76 20.13
CA THR A 287 -7.99 -4.21 19.38
C THR A 287 -7.53 -5.61 19.78
N THR A 288 -8.13 -6.17 20.84
CA THR A 288 -7.86 -7.51 21.38
C THR A 288 -9.17 -8.29 21.55
N GLY A 289 -9.09 -9.54 22.03
CA GLY A 289 -10.28 -10.33 22.36
C GLY A 289 -11.02 -9.87 23.62
N LEU A 290 -10.47 -8.90 24.36
CA LEU A 290 -11.09 -8.30 25.53
C LEU A 290 -11.96 -7.13 25.06
N ARG A 291 -13.24 -7.09 25.49
CA ARG A 291 -14.22 -6.05 25.12
C ARG A 291 -14.01 -4.78 25.94
N GLU A 292 -12.83 -4.18 25.83
CA GLU A 292 -12.51 -2.88 26.43
C GLU A 292 -12.26 -1.84 25.33
N ILE A 293 -12.68 -0.60 25.56
CA ILE A 293 -12.44 0.52 24.64
C ILE A 293 -10.94 0.70 24.47
N ALA A 294 -10.44 0.48 23.25
CA ALA A 294 -9.00 0.46 22.99
C ALA A 294 -8.37 1.87 22.98
N ALA A 295 -9.04 2.85 22.39
CA ALA A 295 -8.62 4.25 22.36
C ALA A 295 -9.81 5.18 22.06
N ASN A 296 -9.78 6.41 22.57
CA ASN A 296 -10.75 7.44 22.19
C ASN A 296 -10.21 8.28 21.01
N VAL A 297 -9.81 7.60 19.94
CA VAL A 297 -9.26 8.22 18.72
C VAL A 297 -9.93 7.62 17.51
N THR A 298 -10.48 8.47 16.64
CA THR A 298 -11.00 8.07 15.33
C THR A 298 -10.07 8.59 14.25
N LEU A 299 -9.74 7.75 13.28
CA LEU A 299 -9.02 8.17 12.08
C LEU A 299 -9.98 8.21 10.90
N LEU A 300 -9.80 9.20 10.03
CA LEU A 300 -10.50 9.32 8.77
C LEU A 300 -9.46 9.51 7.67
N MET A 301 -9.54 8.69 6.63
CA MET A 301 -8.71 8.81 5.43
C MET A 301 -9.62 9.21 4.28
N LEU A 302 -9.26 10.27 3.57
CA LEU A 302 -9.96 10.73 2.37
C LEU A 302 -9.07 10.42 1.18
N ILE A 303 -9.59 9.66 0.23
CA ILE A 303 -8.83 9.21 -0.94
C ILE A 303 -9.50 9.76 -2.19
N ASN A 304 -8.77 10.51 -3.00
CA ASN A 304 -9.22 11.02 -4.30
C ASN A 304 -8.17 10.70 -5.38
N ALA A 305 -8.39 9.64 -6.16
CA ALA A 305 -7.57 9.32 -7.33
C ALA A 305 -8.04 10.05 -8.60
N ALA A 306 -9.16 10.78 -8.57
CA ALA A 306 -9.65 11.51 -9.74
C ALA A 306 -8.67 12.63 -10.15
N SER A 307 -8.67 12.95 -11.44
CA SER A 307 -7.93 14.08 -12.01
C SER A 307 -8.55 15.45 -11.70
N THR A 308 -9.67 15.47 -10.97
CA THR A 308 -10.39 16.67 -10.54
C THR A 308 -10.53 16.71 -9.02
N SER A 309 -10.82 17.89 -8.48
CA SER A 309 -11.10 18.03 -7.05
C SER A 309 -12.44 17.42 -6.68
N VAL A 310 -12.49 16.71 -5.56
CA VAL A 310 -13.72 16.13 -5.00
C VAL A 310 -14.06 16.81 -3.68
N SER A 311 -15.34 17.11 -3.50
CA SER A 311 -15.89 17.61 -2.24
C SER A 311 -16.32 16.44 -1.36
N PHE A 312 -15.79 16.39 -0.13
CA PHE A 312 -16.14 15.39 0.87
C PHE A 312 -16.96 15.99 1.99
N THR A 313 -18.10 15.40 2.33
CA THR A 313 -18.84 15.71 3.56
C THR A 313 -18.24 14.93 4.71
N LEU A 314 -17.56 15.64 5.63
CA LEU A 314 -16.91 14.98 6.77
C LEU A 314 -17.97 14.45 7.74
N PRO A 315 -17.79 13.24 8.32
CA PRO A 315 -18.69 12.73 9.34
C PRO A 315 -18.81 13.70 10.51
N ALA A 316 -20.06 13.94 10.95
CA ALA A 316 -20.34 14.72 12.14
C ALA A 316 -19.92 13.94 13.39
N MET A 317 -19.23 14.63 14.31
CA MET A 317 -18.85 14.12 15.63
C MET A 317 -19.23 15.22 16.62
N HIS A 318 -19.96 14.88 17.69
CA HIS A 318 -20.54 15.88 18.60
C HIS A 318 -19.41 16.70 19.27
N ASP A 319 -19.42 18.02 19.08
CA ASP A 319 -18.42 18.96 19.61
C ASP A 319 -16.94 18.63 19.29
N GLU A 320 -16.70 17.84 18.25
CA GLU A 320 -15.36 17.38 17.88
C GLU A 320 -14.90 17.95 16.53
N HIS A 321 -13.58 18.01 16.35
CA HIS A 321 -12.94 18.53 15.14
C HIS A 321 -11.97 17.50 14.56
N TRP A 322 -11.93 17.43 13.23
CA TRP A 322 -10.94 16.68 12.50
C TRP A 322 -9.63 17.47 12.43
N ARG A 323 -8.53 16.87 12.88
CA ARG A 323 -7.19 17.44 12.71
C ARG A 323 -6.46 16.69 11.61
N VAL A 324 -6.07 17.41 10.56
CA VAL A 324 -5.31 16.85 9.44
C VAL A 324 -3.93 16.39 9.92
N LEU A 325 -3.68 15.09 9.81
CA LEU A 325 -2.41 14.47 10.22
C LEU A 325 -1.41 14.44 9.08
N VAL A 326 -1.86 14.29 7.83
CA VAL A 326 -1.05 14.31 6.61
C VAL A 326 -1.96 14.74 5.45
N ASP A 327 -1.39 15.31 4.38
CA ASP A 327 -2.07 15.58 3.12
C ASP A 327 -0.98 15.49 2.04
N THR A 328 -1.22 14.71 0.98
CA THR A 328 -0.21 14.49 -0.07
C THR A 328 -0.07 15.67 -1.03
N ALA A 329 -1.11 16.52 -1.12
CA ALA A 329 -1.18 17.67 -2.01
C ALA A 329 -0.85 18.99 -1.31
N ARG A 330 -1.05 19.08 0.00
CA ARG A 330 -0.89 20.32 0.78
C ARG A 330 -0.04 20.12 2.03
N HIS A 331 0.71 21.15 2.41
CA HIS A 331 1.45 21.17 3.68
C HIS A 331 0.66 21.95 4.75
N GLY A 332 0.82 21.56 6.02
CA GLY A 332 0.30 22.30 7.18
C GLY A 332 -0.70 21.50 8.02
N GLY A 333 -0.81 21.85 9.30
CA GLY A 333 -1.85 21.32 10.18
C GLY A 333 -3.11 22.16 10.03
N ARG A 334 -4.25 21.52 9.74
CA ARG A 334 -5.57 22.17 9.68
C ARG A 334 -6.50 21.46 10.65
N VAL A 335 -7.37 22.24 11.29
CA VAL A 335 -8.46 21.75 12.12
C VAL A 335 -9.75 22.11 11.40
N VAL A 336 -10.65 21.15 11.27
CA VAL A 336 -11.88 21.24 10.47
C VAL A 336 -13.04 20.71 11.29
N ALA A 337 -14.19 21.39 11.27
CA ALA A 337 -15.36 20.94 12.02
C ALA A 337 -15.93 19.64 11.42
N GLY A 338 -16.43 18.73 12.27
CA GLY A 338 -17.26 17.61 11.81
C GLY A 338 -18.51 18.10 11.09
N GLY A 339 -18.99 17.35 10.08
CA GLY A 339 -20.15 17.74 9.26
C GLY A 339 -19.87 18.81 8.21
N SER A 340 -18.67 19.40 8.19
CA SER A 340 -18.29 20.38 7.17
C SER A 340 -17.78 19.74 5.89
N GLU A 341 -17.70 20.53 4.82
CA GLU A 341 -17.17 20.11 3.53
C GLU A 341 -15.64 20.24 3.47
N TRP A 342 -14.95 19.22 2.96
CA TRP A 342 -13.53 19.23 2.63
C TRP A 342 -13.32 19.08 1.12
N LYS A 343 -12.78 20.12 0.48
CA LYS A 343 -12.40 20.07 -0.93
C LYS A 343 -11.00 19.48 -1.10
N ALA A 344 -10.95 18.19 -1.42
CA ALA A 344 -9.73 17.44 -1.71
C ALA A 344 -9.22 17.77 -3.13
N PRO A 345 -7.94 18.13 -3.30
CA PRO A 345 -7.34 18.29 -4.64
C PRO A 345 -7.42 17.01 -5.47
N ALA A 346 -7.26 17.15 -6.80
CA ALA A 346 -7.02 16.01 -7.68
C ALA A 346 -5.84 15.18 -7.18
N HIS A 347 -5.91 13.85 -7.32
CA HIS A 347 -4.88 12.91 -6.92
C HIS A 347 -4.36 13.10 -5.49
N SER A 348 -5.24 13.17 -4.48
CA SER A 348 -4.83 13.43 -3.10
C SER A 348 -5.29 12.37 -2.11
N LEU A 349 -4.48 12.15 -1.09
CA LEU A 349 -4.84 11.42 0.13
C LEU A 349 -4.66 12.38 1.31
N THR A 350 -5.70 12.53 2.12
CA THR A 350 -5.70 13.31 3.37
C THR A 350 -5.92 12.41 4.57
#